data_AF-A0AAV2DW01-F1
#
_entry.id   AF-A0AAV2DW01-F1
#
_cell.length_a   1.000
_cell.length_b   1.000
_cell.length_c   1.000
_cell.angle_alpha   90.00
_cell.angle_beta   90.00
_cell.angle_gamma   90.00
#
_symmetry.space_group_name_H-M   'P 1'
#
loop_
_entity.id
_entity.type
_entity.pdbx_description
1 polymer ?
#
loop_
_entity_poly.entity_id
_entity_poly.type
_entity_poly.pdbx_seq_one_letter_code
_entity_poly.pdbx_strand_id
1 'polypeptide(L)'
;MFVRIYGPSRAPAKLAKCIGDAEEKYERLLKTLEPHLSKSYQRRCEEATREGGKLIGNPLGSWTIPRVIADEESFRAMCSNP
;
A
#
# COMPACT_ATOMS: atom_id res chain seq x y z
N MET A 1 -0.07 12.80 -2.18
CA MET A 1 0.56 13.03 -3.51
C MET A 1 -0.47 13.14 -4.64
N PHE A 2 -1.36 12.16 -4.87
CA PHE A 2 -2.39 12.25 -5.94
C PHE A 2 -3.42 13.38 -5.74
N VAL A 3 -3.95 13.57 -4.53
CA VAL A 3 -4.88 14.68 -4.21
C VAL A 3 -4.24 16.05 -4.47
N ARG A 4 -2.94 16.19 -4.17
CA ARG A 4 -2.18 17.41 -4.44
C ARG A 4 -1.97 17.68 -5.94
N ILE A 5 -1.87 16.62 -6.75
CA ILE A 5 -1.60 16.73 -8.20
C ILE A 5 -2.90 16.87 -9.01
N TYR A 6 -3.94 16.12 -8.65
CA TYR A 6 -5.17 15.98 -9.44
C TYR A 6 -6.40 16.61 -8.78
N GLY A 7 -6.29 17.09 -7.54
CA GLY A 7 -7.41 17.57 -6.74
C GLY A 7 -8.22 16.43 -6.11
N PRO A 8 -8.99 16.71 -5.04
CA PRO A 8 -9.71 15.68 -4.28
C PRO A 8 -10.78 14.95 -5.09
N SER A 9 -11.40 15.63 -6.07
CA SER A 9 -12.45 15.05 -6.91
C SER A 9 -11.92 14.05 -7.94
N ARG A 10 -10.75 14.30 -8.53
CA ARG A 10 -10.20 13.46 -9.62
C ARG A 10 -9.14 12.48 -9.14
N ALA A 11 -8.55 12.72 -7.97
CA ALA A 11 -7.50 11.86 -7.42
C ALA A 11 -7.93 10.40 -7.24
N PRO A 12 -9.13 10.06 -6.74
CA PRO A 12 -9.56 8.66 -6.61
C PRO A 12 -9.56 7.94 -7.97
N ALA A 13 -10.16 8.57 -8.98
CA ALA A 13 -10.23 8.00 -10.33
C ALA A 13 -8.84 7.85 -10.98
N LYS A 14 -7.96 8.84 -10.78
CA LYS A 14 -6.58 8.78 -11.28
C LYS A 14 -5.76 7.69 -10.58
N LEU A 15 -5.91 7.55 -9.27
CA LEU A 15 -5.25 6.49 -8.51
C LEU A 15 -5.74 5.11 -8.93
N ALA A 16 -7.05 4.92 -9.03
CA ALA A 16 -7.65 3.65 -9.48
C ALA A 16 -7.14 3.25 -10.87
N LYS A 17 -7.07 4.21 -11.80
CA LYS A 17 -6.48 3.97 -13.12
C LYS A 17 -5.01 3.55 -13.02
N CYS A 18 -4.19 4.29 -12.27
CA CYS A 18 -2.77 3.94 -12.12
C CYS A 18 -2.54 2.57 -11.50
N ILE A 19 -3.38 2.15 -10.55
CA ILE A 19 -3.35 0.81 -9.95
C ILE A 19 -3.71 -0.23 -11.03
N GLY A 20 -4.83 -0.05 -11.74
CA GLY A 20 -5.24 -0.98 -12.78
C GLY A 20 -4.22 -1.13 -13.91
N ASP A 21 -3.64 -0.01 -14.38
CA ASP A 21 -2.58 -0.03 -15.40
C ASP A 21 -1.34 -0.80 -14.90
N ALA A 22 -1.00 -0.69 -13.61
CA ALA A 22 0.10 -1.43 -13.01
C ALA A 22 -0.23 -2.92 -12.88
N GLU A 23 -1.42 -3.27 -12.40
CA GLU A 23 -1.89 -4.65 -12.27
C GLU A 23 -1.90 -5.38 -13.62
N GLU A 24 -2.42 -4.73 -14.66
CA GLU A 24 -2.41 -5.29 -16.02
C GLU A 24 -0.98 -5.56 -16.51
N LYS A 25 -0.05 -4.62 -16.25
CA LYS A 25 1.37 -4.80 -16.59
C LYS A 25 1.97 -5.97 -15.83
N TYR A 26 1.68 -6.12 -14.54
CA TYR A 26 2.15 -7.25 -13.74
C TYR A 26 1.62 -8.58 -14.27
N GLU A 27 0.34 -8.65 -14.64
CA GLU A 27 -0.26 -9.86 -15.18
C GLU A 27 0.40 -10.29 -16.50
N ARG A 28 0.67 -9.34 -17.40
CA ARG A 28 1.37 -9.60 -18.67
C ARG A 28 2.79 -10.12 -18.43
N LEU A 29 3.52 -9.53 -17.49
CA LEU A 29 4.86 -9.99 -17.12
C LEU A 29 4.80 -11.41 -16.54
N LEU A 30 3.87 -11.66 -15.62
CA LEU A 30 3.71 -12.97 -14.99
C LEU A 30 3.42 -14.08 -16.01
N LYS A 31 2.58 -13.80 -17.02
CA LYS A 31 2.31 -14.71 -18.14
C LYS A 31 3.52 -14.98 -19.03
N THR A 32 4.49 -14.07 -19.06
CA THR A 32 5.72 -14.20 -19.86
C THR A 32 6.81 -14.98 -19.11
N LEU A 33 6.74 -15.05 -17.79
CA LEU A 33 7.70 -15.83 -16.99
C LEU A 33 7.55 -17.33 -17.24
N GLU A 34 8.64 -18.07 -17.02
CA GLU A 34 8.59 -19.53 -17.02
C GLU A 34 7.59 -20.05 -15.97
N PRO A 35 6.85 -21.15 -16.26
CA PRO A 35 5.78 -21.64 -15.40
C PRO A 35 6.22 -21.92 -13.95
N HIS A 36 7.46 -22.38 -13.75
CA HIS A 36 8.02 -22.62 -12.40
C HIS A 36 8.23 -21.31 -11.64
N LEU A 37 8.77 -20.28 -12.30
CA LEU A 37 9.01 -18.97 -11.69
C LEU A 37 7.69 -18.25 -11.37
N SER A 38 6.71 -18.30 -12.27
CA SER A 38 5.37 -17.74 -12.03
C SER A 38 4.70 -18.36 -10.81
N LYS A 39 4.70 -19.70 -10.69
CA LYS A 39 4.15 -20.40 -9.53
C LYS A 39 4.90 -20.07 -8.23
N SER A 40 6.23 -19.97 -8.30
CA SER A 40 7.03 -19.61 -7.14
C SER A 40 6.71 -18.19 -6.64
N TYR A 41 6.59 -17.24 -7.56
CA TYR A 41 6.23 -15.87 -7.25
C TYR A 41 4.84 -15.76 -6.63
N GLN A 42 3.82 -16.39 -7.22
CA GLN A 42 2.45 -16.38 -6.69
C GLN A 42 2.39 -16.91 -5.25
N ARG A 43 3.07 -18.02 -4.96
CA ARG A 43 3.17 -18.58 -3.61
C ARG A 43 3.82 -17.60 -2.62
N ARG A 44 4.89 -16.89 -3.01
CA ARG A 44 5.50 -15.85 -2.17
C ARG A 44 4.55 -14.69 -1.89
N CYS A 45 3.72 -14.30 -2.86
CA CYS A 45 2.69 -13.27 -2.66
C CYS A 45 1.65 -13.71 -1.63
N GLU A 46 1.16 -14.95 -1.71
CA GLU A 46 0.23 -15.52 -0.73
C GLU A 46 0.86 -15.59 0.67
N GLU A 47 2.11 -16.04 0.76
CA GLU A 47 2.87 -16.09 2.01
C GLU A 47 3.03 -14.70 2.63
N ALA A 48 3.49 -13.71 1.85
CA ALA A 48 3.68 -12.34 2.33
C ALA A 48 2.36 -11.69 2.77
N THR A 49 1.26 -11.98 2.06
CA THR A 49 -0.08 -11.49 2.44
C THR A 49 -0.51 -12.08 3.78
N ARG A 50 -0.30 -13.39 3.96
CA ARG A 50 -0.59 -14.09 5.21
C ARG A 50 0.31 -13.63 6.35
N GLU A 51 1.58 -13.34 6.09
CA GLU A 51 2.53 -12.80 7.07
C GLU A 51 2.14 -11.38 7.52
N GLY A 52 1.84 -10.49 6.57
CA GLY A 52 1.42 -9.11 6.86
C GLY A 52 0.05 -9.02 7.56
N GLY A 53 -0.84 -10.00 7.33
CA GLY A 53 -2.14 -10.09 8.00
C GLY A 53 -2.11 -10.76 9.38
N LYS A 54 -0.98 -11.34 9.82
CA LYS A 54 -0.88 -11.92 11.15
C LYS A 54 -0.78 -10.81 12.20
N LEU A 55 -1.76 -10.75 13.09
CA LEU A 55 -1.75 -9.94 14.32
C LEU A 55 -0.73 -10.43 15.36
N ILE A 56 -0.12 -11.59 15.15
CA ILE A 56 0.89 -12.14 16.03
C ILE A 56 2.12 -11.25 15.90
N GLY A 57 2.44 -10.56 17.00
CA GLY A 57 3.44 -9.51 17.07
C GLY A 57 4.72 -9.88 16.32
N ASN A 58 5.01 -9.11 15.27
CA ASN A 58 6.36 -9.04 14.74
C ASN A 58 7.29 -8.68 15.93
N PRO A 59 8.49 -9.27 16.08
CA PRO A 59 9.47 -8.82 17.08
C PRO A 59 9.78 -7.32 17.01
N LEU A 60 9.48 -6.66 15.89
CA LEU A 60 9.59 -5.22 15.68
C LEU A 60 8.34 -4.41 16.11
N GLY A 61 7.33 -5.06 16.70
CA GLY A 61 6.08 -4.45 17.16
C GLY A 61 4.92 -4.58 16.17
N SER A 62 3.70 -4.36 16.67
CA SER A 62 2.49 -4.31 15.84
C SER A 62 2.32 -2.90 15.29
N TRP A 63 2.24 -2.75 13.97
CA TRP A 63 1.95 -1.47 13.34
C TRP A 63 0.46 -1.15 13.50
N THR A 64 0.13 -0.19 14.35
CA THR A 64 -1.23 0.30 14.51
C THR A 64 -1.45 1.51 13.62
N ILE A 65 -2.60 1.55 12.94
CA ILE A 65 -2.98 2.73 12.16
C ILE A 65 -3.15 3.90 13.14
N PRO A 66 -2.38 5.00 12.99
CA PRO A 66 -2.56 6.17 13.83
C PRO A 66 -3.97 6.73 13.67
N ARG A 67 -4.51 7.33 14.74
CA ARG A 67 -5.80 8.02 14.66
C ARG A 67 -5.73 9.12 13.59
N VAL A 68 -6.85 9.33 12.91
CA VAL A 68 -6.97 10.42 11.93
C VAL A 68 -6.69 11.74 12.64
N ILE A 69 -5.74 12.50 12.10
CA ILE A 69 -5.46 13.86 12.55
C ILE A 69 -6.55 14.77 11.99
N ALA A 70 -7.41 15.29 12.88
CA ALA A 70 -8.51 16.16 12.48
C ALA A 70 -8.03 17.56 12.05
N ASP A 71 -6.95 18.05 12.65
CA ASP A 71 -6.32 19.34 12.35
C ASP A 71 -4.79 19.15 12.33
N GLU A 72 -4.21 19.30 11.14
CA GLU A 72 -2.78 19.08 10.92
C GLU A 72 -1.91 20.17 11.56
N GLU A 73 -2.37 21.42 11.62
CA GLU A 73 -1.59 22.55 12.14
C GLU A 73 -1.53 22.50 13.67
N SER A 74 -2.68 22.25 14.32
CA SER A 74 -2.76 22.04 15.77
C SER A 74 -1.94 20.83 16.22
N PHE A 75 -1.96 19.73 15.45
CA PHE A 75 -1.16 18.54 15.75
C PHE A 75 0.35 18.82 15.67
N ARG A 76 0.79 19.56 14.64
CA ARG A 76 2.21 19.93 14.48
C ARG A 76 2.69 20.86 15.59
N ALA A 77 1.86 21.82 16.01
CA ALA A 77 2.18 22.71 17.13
C ALA A 77 2.32 21.95 18.45
N MET A 78 1.41 20.99 18.72
CA MET A 78 1.46 20.13 19.90
C MET A 78 2.73 19.27 19.95
N CYS A 79 3.17 18.72 18.82
CA CYS A 79 4.41 17.93 18.75
C CYS A 79 5.70 18.77 18.80
N SER A 80 5.61 20.09 18.66
CA SER A 80 6.78 20.98 18.65
C SER A 80 7.10 21.60 20.01
N ASN A 81 6.24 21.41 21.01
CA ASN A 81 6.49 21.83 22.38
C ASN A 81 7.06 20.64 23.18
N PRO A 82 8.32 20.70 23.64
CA PRO A 82 8.92 19.67 24.50
C PRO A 82 8.28 19.62 25.89
#